data_AF-A0A285TYD1-F1
#
_entry.id   AF-A0A285TYD1-F1
#
_cell.length_a   1.000
_cell.length_b   1.000
_cell.length_c   1.000
_cell.angle_alpha   90.00
_cell.angle_beta   90.00
_cell.angle_gamma   90.00
#
_symmetry.space_group_name_H-M   'P 1'
#
loop_
_entity.id
_entity.type
_entity.pdbx_description
1 polymer ?
#
loop_
_entity_poly.entity_id
_entity_poly.type
_entity_poly.pdbx_seq_one_letter_code
_entity_poly.pdbx_strand_id
1 'polypeptide(L)'
;TRLRAGSVIPCPAFGEVPAPNLAEALEKTPLFYWGDLDLEGLRIYESMKKHFPKLKLSRAYELMANCLREPRRSHPYGALSGKSGHKPPKGNDPEVAHLATLCKDRAVDQEAICDPWPGNLVIQPYIFEDS
;
A
#
# COMPACT_ATOMS: atom_id res chain seq x y z
N THR A 1 -10.78 -21.92 17.75
CA THR A 1 -9.36 -22.27 18.01
C THR A 1 -8.50 -21.05 17.75
N ARG A 2 -7.92 -20.41 18.79
CA ARG A 2 -7.02 -19.26 18.62
C ARG A 2 -5.58 -19.76 18.46
N LEU A 3 -4.92 -19.42 17.36
CA LEU A 3 -3.49 -19.65 17.18
C LEU A 3 -2.72 -18.73 18.15
N ARG A 4 -1.72 -19.28 18.85
CA ARG A 4 -0.85 -18.50 19.74
C ARG A 4 0.27 -17.88 18.91
N ALA A 5 0.64 -16.64 19.20
CA ALA A 5 1.83 -16.04 18.62
C ALA A 5 3.05 -16.95 18.92
N GLY A 6 3.82 -17.29 17.88
CA GLY A 6 4.97 -18.20 17.97
C GLY A 6 4.68 -19.69 17.76
N SER A 7 3.42 -20.10 17.55
CA SER A 7 3.07 -21.51 17.29
C SER A 7 3.00 -21.89 15.80
N VAL A 8 3.36 -20.96 14.91
CA VAL A 8 3.46 -21.23 13.47
C VAL A 8 4.92 -21.51 13.17
N ILE A 9 5.27 -22.79 13.08
CA ILE A 9 6.57 -23.22 12.56
C ILE A 9 6.36 -23.38 11.05
N PRO A 10 6.98 -22.55 10.18
CA PRO A 10 6.90 -22.76 8.74
C PRO A 10 7.51 -24.11 8.40
N CYS A 11 6.81 -24.90 7.58
CA CYS A 11 7.29 -26.19 7.12
C CYS A 11 8.52 -25.97 6.22
N PRO A 12 9.67 -26.62 6.47
CA PRO A 12 10.81 -26.53 5.57
C PRO A 12 10.42 -27.12 4.20
N ALA A 13 10.56 -26.34 3.13
CA ALA A 13 10.45 -26.89 1.79
C ALA A 13 11.58 -27.92 1.58
N PHE A 14 11.24 -29.05 0.96
CA PHE A 14 12.16 -30.16 0.71
C PHE A 14 13.39 -29.69 -0.10
N GLY A 15 14.60 -29.84 0.45
CA GLY A 15 15.86 -29.39 -0.16
C GLY A 15 16.38 -28.11 0.48
N GLU A 16 17.29 -28.27 1.44
CA GLU A 16 17.85 -27.23 2.31
C GLU A 16 18.48 -26.05 1.54
N VAL A 17 17.66 -25.03 1.26
CA VAL A 17 18.13 -23.65 1.23
C VAL A 17 17.60 -23.05 2.53
N PRO A 18 18.46 -22.50 3.41
CA PRO A 18 17.97 -21.74 4.56
C PRO A 18 16.94 -20.74 4.04
N ALA A 19 15.72 -20.78 4.60
CA ALA A 19 14.68 -19.82 4.23
C ALA A 19 15.33 -18.43 4.29
N PRO A 20 15.31 -17.66 3.19
CA PRO A 20 16.01 -16.39 3.14
C PRO A 20 15.55 -15.57 4.34
N ASN A 21 16.50 -15.05 5.11
CA ASN A 21 16.18 -14.18 6.23
C ASN A 21 15.36 -13.02 5.66
N LEU A 22 14.09 -12.94 6.04
CA LEU A 22 13.17 -11.94 5.49
C LEU A 22 13.73 -10.52 5.68
N ALA A 23 14.36 -10.23 6.81
CA ALA A 23 14.99 -8.94 7.04
C ALA A 23 16.12 -8.68 6.03
N GLU A 24 16.97 -9.67 5.79
CA GLU A 24 18.07 -9.57 4.82
C GLU A 24 17.56 -9.42 3.38
N ALA A 25 16.51 -10.16 3.01
CA ALA A 25 15.88 -10.05 1.69
C ALA A 25 15.23 -8.67 1.47
N LEU A 26 14.57 -8.14 2.51
CA LEU A 26 13.95 -6.81 2.51
C LEU A 26 15.00 -5.69 2.46
N GLU A 27 16.19 -5.89 3.06
CA GLU A 27 17.27 -4.90 3.01
C GLU A 27 17.93 -4.78 1.62
N LYS A 28 18.02 -5.90 0.89
CA LYS A 28 18.72 -6.02 -0.39
C LYS A 28 17.85 -5.71 -1.61
N THR A 29 16.53 -5.66 -1.44
CA THR A 29 15.58 -5.51 -2.56
C THR A 29 14.87 -4.16 -2.48
N PRO A 30 14.64 -3.46 -3.61
CA PRO A 30 13.72 -2.34 -3.62
C PRO A 30 12.32 -2.76 -3.14
N LEU A 31 11.76 -2.02 -2.18
CA LEU A 31 10.45 -2.34 -1.61
C LEU A 31 9.43 -1.30 -2.06
N PHE A 32 8.30 -1.78 -2.57
CA PHE A 32 7.18 -0.95 -2.97
C PHE A 32 5.93 -1.35 -2.21
N TYR A 33 5.25 -0.37 -1.63
CA TYR A 33 3.96 -0.54 -0.99
C TYR A 33 2.85 -0.27 -1.99
N TRP A 34 1.90 -1.19 -2.08
CA TRP A 34 0.66 -1.03 -2.81
C TRP A 34 -0.48 -1.63 -2.00
N GLY A 35 -1.48 -0.80 -1.74
CA GLY A 35 -2.74 -1.15 -1.10
C GLY A 35 -3.79 -0.13 -1.51
N ASP A 36 -4.91 -0.08 -0.78
CA ASP A 36 -5.97 0.90 -1.04
C ASP A 36 -5.45 2.33 -1.07
N LEU A 37 -5.99 3.14 -1.98
CA LEU A 37 -5.79 4.59 -1.99
C LEU A 37 -6.87 5.21 -1.11
N ASP A 38 -6.58 5.22 0.18
CA ASP A 38 -7.37 5.90 1.19
C ASP A 38 -6.48 6.40 2.34
N LEU A 39 -7.06 7.15 3.27
CA LEU A 39 -6.31 7.74 4.38
C LEU A 39 -5.65 6.69 5.30
N GLU A 40 -6.24 5.50 5.47
CA GLU A 40 -5.69 4.45 6.33
C GLU A 40 -4.60 3.64 5.62
N GLY A 41 -4.77 3.33 4.33
CA GLY A 41 -3.72 2.73 3.48
C GLY A 41 -2.44 3.59 3.49
N LEU A 42 -2.59 4.91 3.37
CA LEU A 42 -1.46 5.84 3.48
C LEU A 42 -0.83 5.85 4.89
N ARG A 43 -1.62 5.67 5.96
CA ARG A 43 -1.10 5.56 7.34
C ARG A 43 -0.35 4.26 7.58
N ILE A 44 -0.83 3.16 7.01
CA ILE A 44 -0.16 1.87 7.06
C ILE A 44 1.20 1.99 6.40
N TYR A 45 1.27 2.60 5.21
CA TYR A 45 2.54 2.91 4.55
C TYR A 45 3.49 3.71 5.46
N GLU A 46 3.04 4.82 6.06
CA GLU A 46 3.90 5.61 6.96
C GLU A 46 4.37 4.83 8.18
N SER A 47 3.52 3.92 8.71
CA SER A 47 3.88 3.05 9.83
C SER A 47 4.95 2.02 9.42
N MET A 48 4.81 1.43 8.22
CA MET A 48 5.77 0.49 7.66
C MET A 48 7.10 1.17 7.33
N LYS A 49 7.06 2.38 6.75
CA LYS A 49 8.24 3.17 6.38
C LYS A 49 9.20 3.40 7.56
N LYS A 50 8.68 3.51 8.79
CA LYS A 50 9.50 3.62 10.02
C LYS A 50 10.39 2.39 10.26
N HIS A 51 9.91 1.21 9.86
CA HIS A 51 10.64 -0.06 9.99
C HIS A 51 11.43 -0.40 8.72
N PHE A 52 10.99 0.11 7.57
CA PHE A 52 11.60 -0.10 6.26
C PHE A 52 11.89 1.24 5.58
N PRO A 53 12.98 1.95 5.92
CA PRO A 53 13.25 3.30 5.40
C PRO A 53 13.38 3.38 3.88
N LYS A 54 13.72 2.26 3.21
CA LYS A 54 13.82 2.16 1.76
C LYS A 54 12.47 1.90 1.06
N LEU A 55 11.39 1.64 1.81
CA LEU A 55 10.05 1.41 1.28
C LEU A 55 9.59 2.64 0.50
N LYS A 56 9.06 2.47 -0.70
CA LYS A 56 8.48 3.56 -1.50
C LYS A 56 7.03 3.23 -1.82
N LEU A 57 6.22 4.25 -2.11
CA LEU A 57 4.91 4.01 -2.69
C LEU A 57 5.06 3.47 -4.11
N SER A 58 4.17 2.56 -4.49
CA SER A 58 4.13 1.97 -5.82
C SER A 58 3.57 2.93 -6.87
N ARG A 59 4.09 2.89 -8.09
CA ARG A 59 3.56 3.66 -9.22
C ARG A 59 2.11 3.31 -9.58
N ALA A 60 1.60 2.17 -9.11
CA ALA A 60 0.19 1.81 -9.19
C ALA A 60 -0.76 2.92 -8.67
N TYR A 61 -0.30 3.75 -7.71
CA TYR A 61 -1.07 4.89 -7.22
C TYR A 61 -1.37 5.96 -8.28
N GLU A 62 -0.60 6.06 -9.38
CA GLU A 62 -0.95 6.93 -10.52
C GLU A 62 -2.28 6.51 -11.16
N LEU A 63 -2.47 5.19 -11.35
CA LEU A 63 -3.70 4.64 -11.91
C LEU A 63 -4.88 4.80 -10.95
N MET A 64 -4.64 4.58 -9.65
CA MET A 64 -5.67 4.75 -8.62
C MET A 64 -6.08 6.22 -8.48
N ALA A 65 -5.14 7.16 -8.59
CA ALA A 65 -5.43 8.60 -8.58
C ALA A 65 -6.38 9.00 -9.72
N ASN A 66 -6.22 8.42 -10.92
CA ASN A 66 -7.15 8.62 -12.03
C ASN A 66 -8.55 8.08 -11.72
N CYS A 67 -8.65 6.97 -11.00
CA CYS A 67 -9.93 6.34 -10.63
C CYS A 67 -10.76 7.18 -9.64
N LEU A 68 -10.15 8.08 -8.88
CA LEU A 68 -10.86 8.93 -7.89
C LEU A 68 -11.96 9.77 -8.54
N ARG A 69 -11.81 10.13 -9.82
CA ARG A 69 -12.79 10.92 -10.59
C ARG A 69 -13.93 10.07 -11.13
N GLU A 70 -13.82 8.75 -11.08
CA GLU A 70 -14.79 7.80 -11.66
C GLU A 70 -15.62 7.15 -10.55
N PRO A 71 -16.93 7.45 -10.41
CA PRO A 71 -17.76 6.92 -9.33
C PRO A 71 -17.90 5.39 -9.30
N ARG A 72 -17.65 4.71 -10.41
CA ARG A 72 -17.69 3.24 -10.51
C ARG A 72 -16.40 2.56 -10.04
N ARG A 73 -15.30 3.32 -9.95
CA ARG A 73 -13.97 2.82 -9.58
C ARG A 73 -13.43 3.46 -8.31
N SER A 74 -14.27 4.21 -7.62
CA SER A 74 -13.97 4.85 -6.35
C SER A 74 -15.23 4.89 -5.51
N HIS A 75 -15.09 5.10 -4.20
CA HIS A 75 -16.24 5.19 -3.30
C HIS A 75 -16.05 6.36 -2.31
N PRO A 76 -17.13 7.03 -1.87
CA PRO A 76 -17.03 8.04 -0.83
C PRO A 76 -16.66 7.41 0.52
N TYR A 77 -16.11 8.22 1.41
CA TYR A 77 -16.04 7.87 2.83
C TYR A 77 -17.44 7.93 3.43
N GLY A 78 -17.90 6.83 4.01
CA GLY A 78 -19.23 6.77 4.61
C GLY A 78 -19.39 5.51 5.45
N ALA A 79 -20.48 5.44 6.22
CA ALA A 79 -20.77 4.30 7.09
C ALA A 79 -20.84 2.97 6.32
N LEU A 80 -21.30 3.00 5.07
CA LEU A 80 -21.41 1.82 4.22
C LEU A 80 -20.07 1.31 3.68
N SER A 81 -19.04 2.17 3.56
CA SER A 81 -17.69 1.74 3.16
C SER A 81 -16.85 1.29 4.36
N GLY A 82 -17.36 1.42 5.59
CA GLY A 82 -16.60 1.12 6.81
C GLY A 82 -15.45 2.11 7.08
N LYS A 83 -15.30 3.16 6.27
CA LYS A 83 -14.16 4.10 6.31
C LYS A 83 -14.48 5.45 6.97
N SER A 84 -15.45 5.49 7.90
CA SER A 84 -15.84 6.72 8.61
C SER A 84 -14.92 7.01 9.80
N GLY A 85 -14.42 8.25 9.93
CA GLY A 85 -13.69 8.70 11.12
C GLY A 85 -12.18 8.43 11.11
N HIS A 86 -11.58 8.15 9.95
CA HIS A 86 -10.15 7.96 9.83
C HIS A 86 -9.40 9.28 10.04
N LYS A 87 -8.29 9.20 10.80
CA LYS A 87 -7.35 10.32 10.92
C LYS A 87 -6.57 10.43 9.61
N PRO A 88 -6.23 11.63 9.13
CA PRO A 88 -5.32 11.75 8.00
C PRO A 88 -3.94 11.13 8.34
N PRO A 89 -3.16 10.70 7.33
CA PRO A 89 -1.75 10.43 7.51
C PRO A 89 -1.01 11.69 7.96
N LYS A 90 0.20 11.53 8.50
CA LYS A 90 1.01 12.66 8.94
C LYS A 90 1.55 13.46 7.76
N GLY A 91 1.73 12.83 6.60
CA GLY A 91 2.35 13.45 5.43
C GLY A 91 3.85 13.63 5.60
N ASN A 92 4.54 12.65 6.21
CA ASN A 92 5.99 12.75 6.41
C ASN A 92 6.77 12.66 5.08
N ASP A 93 6.19 11.98 4.09
CA ASP A 93 6.68 11.91 2.72
C ASP A 93 5.82 12.82 1.82
N PRO A 94 6.42 13.59 0.90
CA PRO A 94 5.68 14.45 -0.04
C PRO A 94 4.62 13.69 -0.85
N GLU A 95 4.93 12.45 -1.26
CA GLU A 95 4.04 11.57 -2.01
C GLU A 95 2.77 11.24 -1.20
N VAL A 96 2.92 11.03 0.12
CA VAL A 96 1.81 10.75 1.01
C VAL A 96 0.93 11.98 1.17
N ALA A 97 1.52 13.16 1.36
CA ALA A 97 0.77 14.41 1.48
C ALA A 97 -0.03 14.69 0.19
N HIS A 98 0.58 14.46 -0.96
CA HIS A 98 -0.07 14.59 -2.27
C HIS A 98 -1.24 13.62 -2.42
N LEU A 99 -1.01 12.30 -2.23
CA LEU A 99 -2.07 11.30 -2.36
C LEU A 99 -3.20 11.49 -1.34
N ALA A 100 -2.88 11.90 -0.10
CA ALA A 100 -3.89 12.20 0.92
C ALA A 100 -4.79 13.38 0.52
N THR A 101 -4.23 14.36 -0.18
CA THR A 101 -4.99 15.48 -0.73
C THR A 101 -5.94 15.03 -1.84
N LEU A 102 -5.46 14.14 -2.72
CA LEU A 102 -6.28 13.58 -3.80
C LEU A 102 -7.42 12.70 -3.28
N CYS A 103 -7.13 11.82 -2.31
CA CYS A 103 -8.10 10.88 -1.75
C CYS A 103 -8.83 11.42 -0.52
N LYS A 104 -8.93 12.74 -0.34
CA LYS A 104 -9.56 13.36 0.84
C LYS A 104 -11.06 13.04 0.96
N ASP A 105 -11.75 12.95 -0.18
CA ASP A 105 -13.22 12.79 -0.25
C ASP A 105 -13.64 11.38 -0.69
N ARG A 106 -12.75 10.68 -1.40
CA ARG A 106 -13.02 9.39 -2.00
C ARG A 106 -11.82 8.47 -1.85
N ALA A 107 -12.10 7.18 -1.81
CA ALA A 107 -11.13 6.11 -1.75
C ALA A 107 -11.23 5.23 -3.00
N VAL A 108 -10.15 4.51 -3.30
CA VAL A 108 -10.07 3.51 -4.38
C VAL A 108 -9.48 2.23 -3.79
N ASP A 109 -10.21 1.13 -3.91
CA ASP A 109 -9.72 -0.19 -3.54
C ASP A 109 -8.69 -0.66 -4.57
N GLN A 110 -7.64 -1.36 -4.14
CA GLN A 110 -6.55 -1.79 -5.04
C GLN A 110 -7.05 -2.61 -6.24
N GLU A 111 -8.14 -3.37 -6.08
CA GLU A 111 -8.73 -4.23 -7.11
C GLU A 111 -9.30 -3.42 -8.29
N ALA A 112 -9.58 -2.13 -8.11
CA ALA A 112 -10.16 -1.26 -9.15
C ALA A 112 -9.22 -1.06 -10.36
N ILE A 113 -7.94 -1.39 -10.23
CA ILE A 113 -6.94 -1.29 -11.30
C ILE A 113 -6.36 -2.65 -11.71
N CYS A 114 -6.88 -3.77 -11.18
CA CYS A 114 -6.35 -5.11 -11.44
C CYS A 114 -6.85 -5.74 -12.75
N ASP A 115 -7.79 -5.11 -13.44
CA ASP A 115 -8.32 -5.58 -14.73
C ASP A 115 -8.27 -4.44 -15.79
N PRO A 116 -7.30 -4.45 -16.71
CA PRO A 116 -6.20 -5.41 -16.80
C PRO A 116 -5.13 -5.20 -15.71
N TRP A 117 -4.33 -6.23 -15.41
CA TRP A 117 -3.26 -6.17 -14.42
C TRP A 117 -2.23 -5.05 -14.72
N PRO A 118 -1.86 -4.20 -13.73
CA PRO A 118 -0.97 -3.04 -13.93
C PRO A 118 0.49 -3.39 -14.21
N GLY A 119 0.88 -4.66 -14.14
CA GLY A 119 2.19 -5.13 -14.59
C GLY A 119 3.34 -4.51 -13.80
N ASN A 120 4.39 -4.10 -14.51
CA ASN A 120 5.62 -3.59 -13.91
C ASN A 120 5.45 -2.25 -13.18
N LEU A 121 4.30 -1.56 -13.31
CA LEU A 121 4.03 -0.35 -12.55
C LEU A 121 4.02 -0.63 -11.05
N VAL A 122 3.58 -1.82 -10.63
CA VAL A 122 3.48 -2.15 -9.19
C VAL A 122 4.84 -2.19 -8.49
N ILE A 123 5.92 -2.38 -9.25
CA ILE A 123 7.32 -2.47 -8.77
C ILE A 123 8.17 -1.25 -9.19
N GLN A 124 7.53 -0.13 -9.49
CA GLN A 124 8.18 1.15 -9.76
C GLN A 124 7.81 2.15 -8.66
N PRO A 125 8.66 3.14 -8.37
CA PRO A 125 8.30 4.19 -7.42
C PRO A 125 7.20 5.08 -7.98
N TYR A 126 6.26 5.47 -7.13
CA TYR A 126 5.36 6.58 -7.39
C TYR A 126 6.18 7.87 -7.49
N ILE A 127 5.91 8.66 -8.53
CA ILE A 127 6.49 9.97 -8.74
C ILE A 127 5.33 10.91 -9.03
N PHE A 128 5.28 12.04 -8.34
CA PHE A 128 4.38 13.13 -8.69
C PHE A 128 5.23 14.36 -9.01
N GLU A 129 4.87 15.07 -10.06
CA GLU A 129 5.50 16.35 -10.37
C GLU A 129 4.85 17.42 -9.50
N ASP A 130 5.66 18.17 -8.75
CA ASP A 130 5.19 19.39 -8.09
C ASP A 130 4.82 20.40 -9.18
N SER A 131 3.52 20.57 -9.41
CA SER A 131 2.96 21.60 -10.30
C SER A 131 2.92 22.97 -9.63
#